data_AF-A0A5S3R445-F1
#
_entry.id   AF-A0A5S3R445-F1
#
_cell.length_a   1.000
_cell.length_b   1.000
_cell.length_c   1.000
_cell.angle_alpha   90.00
_cell.angle_beta   90.00
_cell.angle_gamma   90.00
#
_symmetry.space_group_name_H-M   'P 1'
#
loop_
_entity.id
_entity.type
_entity.pdbx_description
1 polymer ?
#
loop_
_entity_poly.entity_id
_entity_poly.type
_entity_poly.pdbx_seq_one_letter_code
_entity_poly.pdbx_strand_id
1 'polypeptide(L)' 'MVQDIDYSKPLQTIVGKVVRVYQSGDMLTQDHQPQRLNIELNEAQQVVRMWWG' A
#
# COMPACT_ATOMS: atom_id res chain seq x y z
N MET A 1 -10.10 8.91 -2.67
CA MET A 1 -8.94 9.58 -3.30
C MET A 1 -7.72 8.84 -2.80
N VAL A 2 -6.89 8.27 -3.67
CA VAL A 2 -5.69 7.53 -3.25
C VAL A 2 -4.65 8.53 -2.74
N GLN A 3 -4.05 8.27 -1.59
CA GLN A 3 -2.98 9.10 -1.03
C GLN A 3 -1.69 8.28 -1.00
N ASP A 4 -0.71 8.67 -1.81
CA ASP A 4 0.59 8.00 -1.81
C ASP A 4 1.28 8.16 -0.44
N ILE A 5 2.16 7.20 -0.10
CA ILE A 5 2.97 7.30 1.11
C ILE A 5 3.94 8.49 1.02
N ASP A 6 4.08 9.18 2.14
CA ASP A 6 5.14 10.17 2.36
C ASP A 6 6.40 9.47 2.89
N TYR A 7 7.39 9.25 2.02
CA TYR A 7 8.64 8.57 2.36
C TYR A 7 9.57 9.37 3.29
N SER A 8 9.28 10.65 3.55
CA SER A 8 10.02 11.43 4.54
C SER A 8 9.62 11.08 5.98
N LYS A 9 8.49 10.40 6.17
CA LYS A 9 8.00 10.00 7.50
C LYS A 9 8.68 8.73 8.00
N PRO A 10 8.85 8.59 9.34
CA PRO A 10 9.42 7.38 9.92
C PRO A 10 8.57 6.13 9.65
N LEU A 11 9.20 4.96 9.54
CA LEU A 11 8.52 3.67 9.39
C LEU A 11 7.55 3.36 10.54
N GLN A 12 7.76 3.92 11.73
CA GLN A 12 6.84 3.76 12.86
C GLN A 12 5.42 4.26 12.54
N THR A 13 5.26 5.13 11.55
CA THR A 13 3.94 5.63 11.12
C THR A 13 3.08 4.56 10.44
N ILE A 14 3.70 3.49 9.91
CA ILE A 14 3.00 2.37 9.25
C ILE A 14 2.89 1.13 10.15
N VAL A 15 3.68 1.04 11.22
CA VAL A 15 3.66 -0.11 12.14
C VAL A 15 2.30 -0.22 12.83
N GLY A 16 1.73 -1.43 12.86
CA GLY A 16 0.44 -1.71 13.49
C GLY A 16 -0.79 -1.31 12.65
N LYS A 17 -0.60 -0.82 11.42
CA LYS A 17 -1.69 -0.57 10.47
C LYS A 17 -2.05 -1.84 9.71
N VAL A 18 -3.30 -1.89 9.24
CA VAL A 18 -3.76 -2.97 8.35
C VAL A 18 -3.04 -2.81 7.02
N VAL A 19 -2.46 -3.90 6.52
CA VAL A 19 -1.74 -3.94 5.25
C VAL A 19 -2.45 -4.91 4.30
N ARG A 20 -2.60 -4.49 3.04
CA ARG A 20 -2.98 -5.37 1.93
C ARG A 20 -1.83 -5.38 0.93
N VAL A 21 -1.39 -6.59 0.58
CA VAL A 21 -0.31 -6.82 -0.39
C VAL A 21 -0.90 -7.53 -1.59
N TYR A 22 -0.54 -7.10 -2.80
CA TYR A 22 -0.95 -7.72 -4.07
C TYR A 22 0.19 -7.63 -5.08
N GLN A 23 0.07 -8.45 -6.12
CA GLN A 23 0.97 -8.41 -7.28
C GLN A 23 0.47 -7.37 -8.28
N SER A 24 1.39 -6.74 -9.01
CA SER A 24 1.06 -5.89 -10.15
C SER A 24 0.19 -6.65 -11.15
N GLY A 25 -0.97 -6.09 -11.50
CA GLY A 25 -1.95 -6.72 -12.39
C GLY A 25 -3.11 -7.44 -11.69
N ASP A 26 -3.04 -7.63 -10.37
CA ASP A 26 -4.16 -8.18 -9.60
C ASP A 26 -5.40 -7.29 -9.73
N MET A 27 -6.56 -7.92 -9.89
CA MET A 27 -7.83 -7.20 -9.87
C MET A 27 -8.18 -6.76 -8.46
N LEU A 28 -8.24 -5.44 -8.25
CA LEU A 28 -8.60 -4.85 -6.97
C LEU A 28 -10.06 -4.40 -6.98
N THR A 29 -10.78 -4.71 -5.90
CA THR A 29 -12.07 -4.11 -5.61
C THR A 29 -11.88 -2.65 -5.22
N GLN A 30 -12.78 -1.77 -5.66
CA GLN A 30 -12.77 -0.36 -5.26
C GLN A 30 -13.39 -0.18 -3.87
N ASP A 31 -12.76 -0.73 -2.84
CA ASP A 31 -13.15 -0.58 -1.44
C ASP A 31 -12.23 0.42 -0.72
N HIS A 32 -12.67 1.68 -0.62
CA HIS A 32 -11.88 2.74 -0.01
C HIS A 32 -11.79 2.59 1.51
N GLN A 33 -10.61 2.25 2.02
CA GLN A 33 -10.28 2.11 3.43
C GLN A 33 -9.10 3.02 3.81
N PRO A 34 -9.34 4.25 4.29
CA PRO A 34 -8.31 5.26 4.45
C PRO A 34 -7.22 4.91 5.48
N GLN A 35 -7.46 3.93 6.36
CA GLN A 35 -6.50 3.49 7.37
C GLN A 35 -5.65 2.29 6.91
N ARG A 36 -5.92 1.74 5.72
CA ARG A 36 -5.22 0.58 5.17
C ARG A 36 -4.08 1.04 4.29
N LEU A 37 -2.92 0.43 4.50
CA LEU A 37 -1.79 0.55 3.60
C LEU A 37 -1.87 -0.52 2.52
N ASN A 38 -1.86 -0.11 1.27
CA ASN A 38 -1.72 -0.99 0.11
C ASN A 38 -0.26 -1.02 -0.31
N ILE A 39 0.24 -2.21 -0.61
CA ILE A 39 1.60 -2.44 -1.12
C ILE A 39 1.49 -3.26 -2.41
N GLU A 40 2.00 -2.69 -3.49
CA GLU A 40 2.12 -3.35 -4.78
C GLU A 40 3.52 -3.93 -4.95
N LEU A 41 3.57 -5.21 -5.31
CA LEU A 41 4.80 -5.92 -5.61
C LEU A 41 4.91 -6.21 -7.12
N ASN A 42 6.13 -6.20 -7.65
CA ASN A 42 6.41 -6.80 -8.95
C ASN A 42 6.63 -8.32 -8.84
N GLU A 43 6.82 -8.99 -9.98
CA GLU A 43 7.06 -10.44 -10.07
C GLU A 43 8.27 -10.90 -9.23
N ALA A 44 9.28 -10.04 -9.06
CA ALA A 44 10.48 -10.30 -8.24
C ALA A 44 10.28 -10.04 -6.74
N GLN A 45 9.03 -9.85 -6.28
CA GLN A 45 8.67 -9.53 -4.89
C GLN A 45 9.23 -8.20 -4.38
N GLN A 46 9.51 -7.24 -5.27
CA GLN A 46 9.99 -5.92 -4.91
C GLN A 46 8.82 -4.94 -4.82
N VAL A 47 8.84 -4.09 -3.79
CA VAL A 47 7.86 -3.01 -3.63
C VAL A 47 8.02 -2.00 -4.75
N VAL A 48 6.99 -1.83 -5.57
CA VAL A 48 6.96 -0.82 -6.64
C VAL A 48 6.10 0.38 -6.28
N ARG A 49 5.10 0.18 -5.40
CA ARG A 49 4.20 1.27 -4.99
C ARG A 49 3.57 1.01 -3.62
N MET A 50 3.33 2.09 -2.87
CA MET A 50 2.61 2.06 -1.61
C MET A 50 1.64 3.26 -1.50
N TRP A 51 0.43 3.02 -1.03
CA TRP A 51 -0.57 4.09 -0.83
C TRP A 51 -1.61 3.76 0.25
N TRP A 52 -2.16 4.81 0.85
CA TRP A 52 -3.30 4.72 1.75
C TRP A 52 -4.60 4.63 0.96
N GLY A 53 -5.49 3.70 1.33
CA GLY A 53 -6.85 3.63 0.79
C GLY A 53 -7.48 2.27 0.61
#